data_AF-A0A8B9TBS8-F1
#
_entry.id   AF-A0A8B9TBS8-F1
#
_cell.length_a   1.000
_cell.length_b   1.000
_cell.length_c   1.000
_cell.angle_alpha   90.00
_cell.angle_beta   90.00
_cell.angle_gamma   90.00
#
_symmetry.space_group_name_H-M   'P 1'
#
loop_
_entity.id
_entity.type
_entity.pdbx_description
1 polymer ?
#
loop_
_entity_poly.entity_id
_entity_poly.type
_entity_poly.pdbx_seq_one_letter_code
_entity_poly.pdbx_strand_id
1 'polypeptide(L)'
;MQVMEFFYGMVTATEVAYYAYIYSVVSADRYQRVTSYCRSITLVAATVAAVLGQLLVSLADVSYFHLNAITLASVSLAFLCSFLLPMPQKSMFFHKKGVSETLPCQQQDQDCAAADTGPAPQQQAEQPKPQNHMLRVLVQLSRDLRDCYSSRKLLYWSLWWALATAGFNQVVNYIQVLWDFRAPSHSSAVYNGAVEAIATFLSSVTSFMVAYVKVNWDLFGELALGIFSTIDAGSLFLMHFTTNICYMLLITIAT
;
A
#
# COMPACT_ATOMS: atom_id res chain seq x y z
N MET A 1 8.61 4.25 -24.00
CA MET A 1 8.69 4.83 -22.64
C MET A 1 7.31 5.11 -22.04
N GLN A 2 6.42 5.91 -22.64
CA GLN A 2 5.12 6.27 -22.03
C GLN A 2 4.20 5.08 -21.66
N VAL A 3 4.16 4.03 -22.49
CA VAL A 3 3.37 2.82 -22.20
C VAL A 3 3.91 2.06 -20.98
N MET A 4 5.23 2.05 -20.79
CA MET A 4 5.86 1.42 -19.63
C MET A 4 5.49 2.15 -18.34
N GLU A 5 5.51 3.49 -18.35
CA GLU A 5 5.07 4.31 -17.21
C GLU A 5 3.61 4.06 -16.83
N PHE A 6 2.73 3.87 -17.83
CA PHE A 6 1.33 3.52 -17.59
C PHE A 6 1.20 2.19 -16.84
N PHE A 7 1.92 1.14 -17.29
CA PHE A 7 1.93 -0.13 -16.58
C PHE A 7 2.58 -0.03 -15.21
N TYR A 8 3.62 0.78 -15.05
CA TYR A 8 4.26 1.02 -13.75
C TYR A 8 3.26 1.65 -12.77
N GLY A 9 2.53 2.70 -13.19
CA GLY A 9 1.48 3.31 -12.38
C GLY A 9 0.35 2.34 -12.04
N MET A 10 -0.04 1.46 -12.96
CA MET A 10 -1.02 0.40 -12.70
C MET A 10 -0.51 -0.57 -11.64
N VAL A 11 0.74 -1.03 -11.74
CA VAL A 11 1.37 -1.91 -10.75
C VAL A 11 1.43 -1.24 -9.38
N THR A 12 1.84 0.03 -9.29
CA THR A 12 1.83 0.78 -8.02
C THR A 12 0.42 0.88 -7.43
N ALA A 13 -0.62 1.05 -8.25
CA ALA A 13 -2.01 1.06 -7.76
C ALA A 13 -2.46 -0.30 -7.18
N THR A 14 -1.96 -1.42 -7.71
CA THR A 14 -2.28 -2.75 -7.17
C THR A 14 -1.73 -2.96 -5.75
N GLU A 15 -0.66 -2.28 -5.37
CA GLU A 15 -0.13 -2.32 -3.99
C GLU A 15 -1.15 -1.76 -2.99
N VAL A 16 -1.81 -0.65 -3.33
CA VAL A 16 -2.86 -0.06 -2.50
C VAL A 16 -4.06 -1.02 -2.39
N ALA A 17 -4.44 -1.65 -3.50
CA ALA A 17 -5.51 -2.65 -3.52
C ALA A 17 -5.16 -3.88 -2.66
N TYR A 18 -3.90 -4.33 -2.69
CA TYR A 18 -3.40 -5.41 -1.86
C TYR A 18 -3.53 -5.08 -0.36
N TYR A 19 -3.10 -3.89 0.08
CA TYR A 19 -3.28 -3.48 1.47
C TYR A 19 -4.75 -3.36 1.87
N ALA A 20 -5.61 -2.83 1.00
CA ALA A 20 -7.05 -2.75 1.24
C ALA A 20 -7.68 -4.14 1.44
N TYR A 21 -7.26 -5.13 0.65
CA TYR A 21 -7.69 -6.52 0.81
C TYR A 21 -7.25 -7.09 2.17
N ILE A 22 -5.98 -6.95 2.53
CA ILE A 22 -5.45 -7.46 3.80
C ILE A 22 -6.21 -6.86 5.01
N TYR A 23 -6.45 -5.55 5.01
CA TYR A 23 -7.22 -4.89 6.06
C TYR A 23 -8.69 -5.31 6.09
N SER A 24 -9.26 -5.83 5.00
CA SER A 24 -10.64 -6.33 5.00
C SER A 24 -10.79 -7.70 5.67
N VAL A 25 -9.71 -8.49 5.72
CA VAL A 25 -9.68 -9.85 6.29
C VAL A 25 -9.18 -9.84 7.74
N VAL A 26 -8.32 -8.88 8.08
CA VAL A 26 -7.71 -8.74 9.42
C VAL A 26 -8.50 -7.73 10.26
N SER A 27 -8.51 -7.87 11.58
CA SER A 27 -9.11 -6.89 12.48
C SER A 27 -8.17 -5.72 12.81
N ALA A 28 -8.75 -4.55 13.09
CA ALA A 28 -8.02 -3.29 13.27
C ALA A 28 -6.93 -3.32 14.36
N ASP A 29 -7.08 -4.14 15.40
CA ASP A 29 -6.09 -4.34 16.46
C ASP A 29 -4.75 -4.89 15.96
N ARG A 30 -4.73 -5.54 14.78
CA ARG A 30 -3.53 -6.13 14.18
C ARG A 30 -3.00 -5.37 12.98
N TYR A 31 -3.61 -4.24 12.59
CA TYR A 31 -3.19 -3.50 11.39
C TYR A 31 -1.71 -3.13 11.42
N GLN A 32 -1.24 -2.53 12.52
CA GLN A 32 0.18 -2.16 12.66
C GLN A 32 1.13 -3.33 12.41
N ARG A 33 0.84 -4.51 12.99
CA ARG A 33 1.68 -5.71 12.84
C ARG A 33 1.65 -6.24 11.41
N VAL A 34 0.45 -6.33 10.83
CA VAL A 34 0.29 -6.89 9.50
C VAL A 34 0.89 -5.97 8.44
N THR A 35 0.69 -4.66 8.53
CA THR A 35 1.34 -3.68 7.64
C THR A 35 2.85 -3.77 7.74
N SER A 36 3.39 -3.85 8.96
CA SER A 36 4.82 -4.00 9.23
C SER A 36 5.38 -5.30 8.62
N TYR A 37 4.71 -6.43 8.80
CA TYR A 37 5.13 -7.70 8.18
C TYR A 37 5.09 -7.65 6.66
N CYS A 38 4.03 -7.10 6.06
CA CYS A 38 3.94 -6.93 4.62
C CYS A 38 5.04 -6.00 4.08
N ARG A 39 5.34 -4.88 4.74
CA ARG A 39 6.43 -3.98 4.31
C ARG A 39 7.80 -4.65 4.45
N SER A 40 8.05 -5.30 5.59
CA SER A 40 9.31 -5.98 5.85
C SER A 40 9.58 -7.10 4.85
N ILE A 41 8.60 -7.98 4.59
CA ILE A 41 8.80 -9.11 3.67
C ILE A 41 9.03 -8.63 2.22
N THR A 42 8.36 -7.56 1.79
CA THR A 42 8.59 -6.97 0.46
C THR A 42 10.01 -6.41 0.34
N LEU A 43 10.51 -5.72 1.36
CA LEU A 43 11.87 -5.18 1.37
C LEU A 43 12.95 -6.27 1.43
N VAL A 44 12.72 -7.33 2.22
CA VAL A 44 13.59 -8.52 2.23
C VAL A 44 13.60 -9.19 0.86
N ALA A 45 12.42 -9.41 0.26
CA ALA A 45 12.31 -10.01 -1.06
C ALA A 45 13.01 -9.15 -2.14
N ALA A 46 12.87 -7.83 -2.09
CA ALA A 46 13.58 -6.92 -2.98
C ALA A 46 15.10 -7.02 -2.82
N THR A 47 15.60 -7.06 -1.59
CA THR A 47 17.03 -7.22 -1.29
C THR A 47 17.55 -8.55 -1.84
N VAL A 48 16.84 -9.65 -1.57
CA VAL A 48 17.20 -10.99 -2.06
C VAL A 48 17.18 -11.03 -3.59
N ALA A 49 16.16 -10.44 -4.23
CA ALA A 49 16.05 -10.37 -5.68
C ALA A 49 17.18 -9.56 -6.31
N ALA A 50 17.56 -8.42 -5.72
CA ALA A 50 18.67 -7.59 -6.18
C ALA A 50 20.01 -8.33 -6.08
N VAL A 51 20.30 -8.96 -4.94
CA VAL A 51 21.52 -9.75 -4.72
C VAL A 51 21.56 -10.94 -5.67
N LEU A 52 20.46 -11.69 -5.79
CA LEU A 52 20.37 -12.84 -6.69
C LEU A 52 20.53 -12.44 -8.16
N GLY A 53 19.89 -11.34 -8.58
CA GLY A 53 20.03 -10.79 -9.93
C GLY A 53 21.47 -10.39 -10.24
N GLN A 54 22.14 -9.72 -9.30
CA GLN A 54 23.54 -9.35 -9.44
C GLN A 54 24.46 -10.57 -9.51
N LEU A 55 24.21 -11.60 -8.70
CA LEU A 55 24.96 -12.87 -8.74
C LEU A 55 24.76 -13.61 -10.06
N LEU A 56 23.53 -13.69 -10.57
CA LEU A 56 23.20 -14.33 -11.85
C LEU A 56 23.91 -13.67 -13.03
N VAL A 57 23.96 -12.34 -13.05
CA VAL A 57 24.66 -11.59 -14.10
C VAL A 57 26.18 -11.69 -13.95
N SER A 58 26.71 -11.61 -12.74
CA SER A 58 28.18 -11.53 -12.52
C SER A 58 28.91 -12.88 -12.51
N LEU A 59 28.29 -13.94 -11.96
CA LEU A 59 28.94 -15.26 -11.81
C LEU A 59 28.50 -16.26 -12.88
N ALA A 60 27.24 -16.19 -13.30
CA ALA A 60 26.65 -17.15 -14.24
C ALA A 60 26.48 -16.60 -15.65
N ASP A 61 26.92 -15.35 -15.89
CA ASP A 61 26.85 -14.62 -17.17
C ASP A 61 25.46 -14.73 -17.85
N VAL A 62 24.42 -14.75 -17.02
CA VAL A 62 23.04 -14.93 -17.47
C VAL A 62 22.60 -13.63 -18.14
N SER A 63 22.21 -13.73 -19.41
CA SER A 63 21.77 -12.56 -20.16
C SER A 63 20.51 -11.93 -19.57
N TYR A 64 20.37 -10.60 -19.71
CA TYR A 64 19.21 -9.84 -19.23
C TYR A 64 17.87 -10.37 -19.74
N PHE A 65 17.85 -11.02 -20.91
CA PHE A 65 16.67 -11.67 -21.44
C PHE A 65 16.17 -12.81 -20.53
N HIS A 66 17.07 -13.65 -20.03
CA HIS A 66 16.72 -14.73 -19.12
C HIS A 66 16.31 -14.22 -17.75
N LEU A 67 16.95 -13.15 -17.24
CA LEU A 67 16.47 -12.48 -16.03
C LEU A 67 15.01 -12.02 -16.20
N ASN A 68 14.69 -11.39 -17.33
CA ASN A 68 13.33 -10.96 -17.62
C ASN A 68 12.35 -12.13 -17.79
N ALA A 69 12.80 -13.27 -18.33
CA ALA A 69 11.98 -14.47 -18.41
C ALA A 69 11.68 -15.06 -17.01
N ILE A 70 12.67 -15.06 -16.11
CA ILE A 70 12.50 -15.52 -14.72
C ILE A 70 11.51 -14.62 -13.97
N THR A 71 11.64 -13.29 -14.10
CA THR A 71 10.69 -12.36 -13.47
C THR A 71 9.29 -12.53 -14.01
N LEU A 72 9.12 -12.71 -15.33
CA LEU A 72 7.83 -12.99 -15.95
C LEU A 72 7.20 -14.29 -15.43
N ALA A 73 8.00 -15.34 -15.27
CA ALA A 73 7.54 -16.62 -14.71
C ALA A 73 7.09 -16.46 -13.25
N SER A 74 7.84 -15.72 -12.45
CA SER A 74 7.51 -15.42 -11.04
C SER A 74 6.19 -14.65 -10.90
N VAL A 75 5.99 -13.60 -11.71
CA VAL A 75 4.75 -12.81 -11.71
C VAL A 75 3.55 -13.64 -12.20
N SER A 76 3.76 -14.49 -13.21
CA SER A 76 2.73 -15.40 -13.71
C SER A 76 2.31 -16.42 -12.64
N LEU A 77 3.27 -16.99 -11.90
CA LEU A 77 2.98 -17.88 -10.78
C LEU A 77 2.24 -17.14 -9.65
N ALA A 78 2.65 -15.93 -9.30
CA ALA A 78 1.97 -15.11 -8.30
C ALA A 78 0.52 -14.81 -8.70
N PHE A 79 0.26 -14.54 -9.98
CA PHE A 79 -1.07 -14.38 -10.52
C PHE A 79 -1.92 -15.65 -10.37
N LEU A 80 -1.36 -16.83 -10.65
CA LEU A 80 -2.06 -18.10 -10.44
C LEU A 80 -2.38 -18.35 -8.95
N CYS A 81 -1.44 -18.05 -8.05
CA CYS A 81 -1.65 -18.16 -6.61
C CYS A 81 -2.73 -17.21 -6.09
N SER A 82 -2.96 -16.06 -6.75
CA SER A 82 -4.00 -15.11 -6.36
C SER A 82 -5.41 -15.72 -6.42
N PHE A 83 -5.67 -16.66 -7.32
CA PHE A 83 -6.95 -17.36 -7.38
C PHE A 83 -7.24 -18.27 -6.17
N LEU A 84 -6.20 -18.63 -5.40
CA LEU A 84 -6.33 -19.43 -4.18
C LEU A 84 -6.61 -18.56 -2.95
N LEU A 85 -6.59 -17.23 -3.08
CA LEU A 85 -6.85 -16.33 -1.97
C LEU A 85 -8.34 -16.34 -1.59
N PRO A 86 -8.67 -16.30 -0.29
CA PRO A 86 -10.05 -16.27 0.16
C PRO A 86 -10.74 -14.97 -0.28
N MET A 87 -11.98 -15.07 -0.76
CA MET A 87 -12.75 -13.87 -1.06
C MET A 87 -13.02 -13.06 0.23
N PRO A 88 -12.82 -11.74 0.21
CA PRO A 88 -13.07 -10.89 1.36
C PRO A 88 -14.57 -10.84 1.65
N GLN A 89 -14.99 -11.44 2.76
CA GLN A 89 -16.41 -11.54 3.12
C GLN A 89 -16.96 -10.27 3.82
N LYS A 90 -16.12 -9.27 4.10
CA LYS A 90 -16.50 -8.05 4.82
C LYS A 90 -16.04 -6.80 4.07
N SER A 91 -17.00 -5.96 3.67
CA SER A 91 -16.70 -4.61 3.19
C SER A 91 -16.36 -3.71 4.38
N MET A 92 -15.16 -3.15 4.38
CA MET A 92 -14.62 -2.33 5.48
C MET A 92 -15.36 -1.00 5.65
N PHE A 93 -16.07 -0.52 4.61
CA PHE A 93 -16.62 0.83 4.55
C PHE A 93 -18.13 0.94 4.85
N PHE A 94 -18.87 -0.19 4.85
CA PHE A 94 -20.33 -0.16 4.99
C PHE A 94 -20.81 -1.00 6.17
N HIS A 95 -20.51 -0.53 7.38
CA HIS A 95 -21.20 -0.95 8.58
C HIS A 95 -22.13 0.15 9.07
N LYS A 96 -23.24 0.41 8.34
CA LYS A 96 -24.47 0.81 9.02
C LYS A 96 -25.03 -0.44 9.70
N LYS A 97 -24.47 -0.80 10.86
CA LYS A 97 -25.25 -1.59 11.82
C LYS A 97 -26.31 -0.64 12.36
N GLY A 98 -27.55 -0.84 11.90
CA GLY A 98 -28.70 -0.53 12.72
C GLY A 98 -28.51 -1.27 14.03
N VAL A 99 -28.05 -0.56 15.04
CA VAL A 99 -28.13 -1.01 16.42
C VAL A 99 -29.62 -0.95 16.75
N SER A 100 -30.32 -2.04 16.42
CA SER A 100 -31.51 -2.44 17.14
C SER A 100 -31.01 -2.83 18.52
N GLU A 101 -30.85 -1.84 19.39
CA GLU A 101 -30.79 -2.04 20.83
C GLU A 101 -32.14 -2.65 21.23
N THR A 102 -32.19 -3.97 21.25
CA THR A 102 -33.26 -4.71 21.92
C THR A 102 -32.60 -5.30 23.16
N LEU A 103 -32.57 -4.52 24.24
CA LEU A 103 -32.42 -5.06 25.58
C LEU A 103 -33.78 -5.64 26.03
N PRO A 104 -33.82 -6.71 26.83
CA PRO A 104 -35.07 -7.40 27.15
C PRO A 104 -35.85 -6.73 28.29
N CYS A 105 -37.17 -6.65 28.08
CA CYS A 105 -38.28 -6.69 29.05
C CYS A 105 -38.24 -5.79 30.30
N GLN A 106 -39.10 -4.76 30.34
CA GLN A 106 -39.98 -4.49 31.48
C GLN A 106 -41.31 -3.87 31.01
N GLN A 107 -42.38 -4.66 31.19
CA GLN A 107 -43.74 -4.31 31.61
C GLN A 107 -44.37 -2.99 31.12
N GLN A 108 -45.40 -3.11 30.28
CA GLN A 108 -46.64 -2.37 30.47
C GLN A 108 -47.82 -3.08 29.80
N ASP A 109 -48.82 -3.39 30.63
CA ASP A 109 -50.14 -3.88 30.27
C ASP A 109 -50.84 -2.90 29.31
N GLN A 110 -51.45 -3.41 28.24
CA GLN A 110 -52.75 -2.90 27.80
C GLN A 110 -53.47 -3.86 26.85
N ASP A 111 -54.73 -4.08 27.21
CA ASP A 111 -55.71 -5.01 26.68
C ASP A 111 -56.00 -4.94 25.18
N CYS A 112 -56.45 -6.10 24.70
CA CYS A 112 -56.98 -6.37 23.36
C CYS A 112 -58.22 -5.52 23.03
N ALA A 113 -58.30 -5.04 21.79
CA ALA A 113 -59.56 -4.73 21.12
C ALA A 113 -59.46 -5.05 19.62
N ALA A 114 -60.53 -5.65 19.10
CA ALA A 114 -60.63 -6.33 17.81
C ALA A 114 -61.07 -5.44 16.65
N ALA A 115 -60.99 -6.04 15.45
CA ALA A 115 -61.82 -5.85 14.25
C ALA A 115 -61.35 -4.88 13.14
N ASP A 116 -61.03 -5.50 11.99
CA ASP A 116 -61.77 -5.43 10.71
C ASP A 116 -61.08 -4.87 9.45
N THR A 117 -61.29 -5.64 8.36
CA THR A 117 -61.30 -5.28 6.91
C THR A 117 -59.99 -4.93 6.15
N GLY A 118 -59.67 -5.72 5.09
CA GLY A 118 -58.50 -5.61 4.16
C GLY A 118 -58.61 -4.53 3.07
N PRO A 119 -57.96 -4.61 1.86
CA PRO A 119 -57.04 -5.61 1.27
C PRO A 119 -55.75 -5.07 0.54
N ALA A 120 -54.77 -5.96 0.29
CA ALA A 120 -53.76 -5.98 -0.82
C ALA A 120 -52.72 -4.82 -0.97
N PRO A 121 -51.61 -4.96 -1.75
CA PRO A 121 -51.12 -6.10 -2.54
C PRO A 121 -49.66 -6.55 -2.26
N GLN A 122 -49.42 -7.82 -2.56
CA GLN A 122 -48.08 -8.38 -2.79
C GLN A 122 -47.34 -7.54 -3.84
N GLN A 123 -46.25 -6.86 -3.46
CA GLN A 123 -45.26 -6.41 -4.43
C GLN A 123 -44.25 -7.53 -4.63
N GLN A 124 -44.45 -8.21 -5.76
CA GLN A 124 -43.55 -9.16 -6.38
C GLN A 124 -42.11 -8.65 -6.35
N ALA A 125 -41.21 -9.56 -5.96
CA ALA A 125 -39.79 -9.43 -6.17
C ALA A 125 -39.50 -9.39 -7.69
N GLU A 126 -39.48 -8.19 -8.26
CA GLU A 126 -38.89 -7.96 -9.58
C GLU A 126 -37.38 -8.15 -9.46
N GLN A 127 -36.88 -9.28 -9.97
CA GLN A 127 -35.47 -9.43 -10.30
C GLN A 127 -35.09 -8.45 -11.41
N PRO A 128 -34.05 -7.59 -11.24
CA PRO A 128 -33.61 -6.76 -12.34
C PRO A 128 -32.59 -7.47 -13.23
N LYS A 129 -32.82 -7.37 -14.55
CA LYS A 129 -32.00 -7.83 -15.68
C LYS A 129 -30.49 -7.54 -15.54
N PRO A 130 -29.62 -8.40 -16.13
CA PRO A 130 -28.15 -8.36 -15.97
C PRO A 130 -27.44 -7.15 -16.63
N GLN A 131 -28.13 -6.38 -17.47
CA GLN A 131 -27.50 -5.35 -18.32
C GLN A 131 -27.13 -4.05 -17.56
N ASN A 132 -27.72 -3.83 -16.39
CA ASN A 132 -27.46 -2.64 -15.55
C ASN A 132 -26.49 -2.91 -14.40
N HIS A 133 -25.95 -4.13 -14.28
CA HIS A 133 -25.10 -4.50 -13.14
C HIS A 133 -23.79 -3.69 -13.14
N MET A 134 -23.07 -3.62 -14.26
CA MET A 134 -21.82 -2.83 -14.33
C MET A 134 -22.05 -1.34 -14.12
N LEU A 135 -23.09 -0.76 -14.75
CA LEU A 135 -23.43 0.66 -14.57
C LEU A 135 -23.81 0.94 -13.11
N ARG A 136 -24.58 0.05 -12.48
CA ARG A 136 -24.95 0.17 -11.06
C ARG A 136 -23.73 0.07 -10.14
N VAL A 137 -22.80 -0.85 -10.43
CA VAL A 137 -21.53 -0.95 -9.70
C VAL A 137 -20.68 0.30 -9.89
N LEU A 138 -20.60 0.86 -11.10
CA LEU A 138 -19.84 2.06 -11.39
C LEU A 138 -20.44 3.30 -10.70
N VAL A 139 -21.77 3.41 -10.70
CA VAL A 139 -22.50 4.47 -9.98
C VAL A 139 -22.37 4.30 -8.47
N GLN A 140 -22.35 3.07 -7.97
CA GLN A 140 -22.11 2.81 -6.55
C GLN A 140 -20.68 3.20 -6.17
N LEU A 141 -19.69 2.78 -6.96
CA LEU A 141 -18.29 3.16 -6.77
C LEU A 141 -18.10 4.69 -6.80
N SER A 142 -18.79 5.41 -7.70
CA SER A 142 -18.67 6.87 -7.78
C SER A 142 -19.30 7.58 -6.58
N ARG A 143 -20.41 7.05 -6.04
CA ARG A 143 -20.98 7.55 -4.77
C ARG A 143 -20.05 7.25 -3.61
N ASP A 144 -19.55 6.03 -3.51
CA ASP A 144 -18.64 5.61 -2.43
C ASP A 144 -17.35 6.44 -2.46
N LEU A 145 -16.80 6.72 -3.66
CA LEU A 145 -15.67 7.63 -3.84
C LEU A 145 -16.01 9.05 -3.39
N ARG A 146 -17.18 9.58 -3.79
CA ARG A 146 -17.62 10.91 -3.39
C ARG A 146 -17.76 11.01 -1.87
N ASP A 147 -18.34 10.01 -1.23
CA ASP A 147 -18.55 9.98 0.22
C ASP A 147 -17.22 9.85 0.97
N CYS A 148 -16.31 8.99 0.49
CA CYS A 148 -14.93 8.86 1.00
C CYS A 148 -14.17 10.19 0.95
N TYR A 149 -14.15 10.87 -0.20
CA TYR A 149 -13.43 12.12 -0.38
C TYR A 149 -14.16 13.36 0.16
N SER A 150 -15.41 13.22 0.61
CA SER A 150 -16.08 14.27 1.36
C SER A 150 -15.47 14.45 2.76
N SER A 151 -14.80 13.43 3.29
CA SER A 151 -14.00 13.55 4.51
C SER A 151 -12.70 14.28 4.23
N ARG A 152 -12.56 15.50 4.81
CA ARG A 152 -11.33 16.30 4.69
C ARG A 152 -10.09 15.53 5.14
N LYS A 153 -10.20 14.75 6.22
CA LYS A 153 -9.09 13.94 6.74
C LYS A 153 -8.62 12.95 5.66
N LEU A 154 -9.54 12.22 5.03
CA LEU A 154 -9.19 11.22 4.01
C LEU A 154 -8.56 11.87 2.76
N LEU A 155 -9.07 13.04 2.36
CA LEU A 155 -8.52 13.81 1.25
C LEU A 155 -7.09 14.28 1.52
N TYR A 156 -6.82 14.85 2.70
CA TYR A 156 -5.47 15.28 3.08
C TYR A 156 -4.49 14.12 3.10
N TRP A 157 -4.86 12.98 3.69
CA TRP A 157 -4.01 11.79 3.72
C TRP A 157 -3.77 11.20 2.32
N SER A 158 -4.77 11.23 1.45
CA SER A 158 -4.63 10.77 0.05
C SER A 158 -3.68 11.67 -0.74
N LEU A 159 -3.82 12.99 -0.61
CA LEU A 159 -2.97 13.95 -1.29
C LEU A 159 -1.52 13.87 -0.77
N TRP A 160 -1.35 13.76 0.55
CA TRP A 160 -0.05 13.55 1.17
C TRP A 160 0.62 12.28 0.64
N TRP A 161 -0.09 11.15 0.61
CA TRP A 161 0.46 9.89 0.11
C TRP A 161 0.86 9.97 -1.36
N ALA A 162 0.03 10.61 -2.19
CA ALA A 162 0.33 10.82 -3.61
C ALA A 162 1.58 11.68 -3.82
N LEU A 163 1.70 12.80 -3.10
CA LEU A 163 2.86 13.69 -3.17
C LEU A 163 4.13 13.04 -2.61
N ALA A 164 4.03 12.35 -1.48
CA ALA A 164 5.16 11.64 -0.88
C ALA A 164 5.66 10.52 -1.81
N THR A 165 4.76 9.74 -2.41
CA THR A 165 5.11 8.68 -3.37
C THR A 165 5.77 9.26 -4.63
N ALA A 166 5.25 10.37 -5.14
CA ALA A 166 5.86 11.06 -6.28
C ALA A 166 7.26 11.60 -5.93
N GLY A 167 7.42 12.23 -4.77
CA GLY A 167 8.72 12.72 -4.28
C GLY A 167 9.73 11.59 -4.08
N PHE A 168 9.32 10.48 -3.47
CA PHE A 168 10.15 9.28 -3.30
C PHE A 168 10.62 8.73 -4.65
N ASN A 169 9.70 8.55 -5.61
CA ASN A 169 10.05 8.08 -6.96
C ASN A 169 11.00 9.06 -7.66
N GLN A 170 10.84 10.37 -7.46
CA GLN A 170 11.77 11.36 -8.00
C GLN A 170 13.17 11.19 -7.39
N VAL A 171 13.28 11.06 -6.07
CA VAL A 171 14.57 10.83 -5.40
C VAL A 171 15.24 9.56 -5.92
N VAL A 172 14.56 8.42 -5.91
CA VAL A 172 15.14 7.12 -6.32
C VAL A 172 15.60 7.14 -7.79
N ASN A 173 14.84 7.76 -8.69
CA ASN A 173 15.20 7.81 -10.11
C ASN A 173 16.41 8.73 -10.38
N TYR A 174 16.59 9.80 -9.61
CA TYR A 174 17.66 10.77 -9.87
C TYR A 174 18.90 10.60 -8.98
N ILE A 175 18.81 9.91 -7.84
CA ILE A 175 19.93 9.74 -6.92
C ILE A 175 21.08 8.94 -7.55
N GLN A 176 20.77 7.90 -8.32
CA GLN A 176 21.77 7.10 -9.03
C GLN A 176 22.51 7.92 -10.10
N VAL A 177 21.80 8.79 -10.82
CA VAL A 177 22.39 9.71 -11.81
C VAL A 177 23.29 10.75 -11.14
N LEU A 178 22.88 11.25 -9.97
CA LEU A 178 23.68 12.20 -9.20
C LEU A 178 25.01 11.59 -8.75
N TRP A 179 25.00 10.33 -8.29
CA TRP A 179 26.21 9.60 -7.92
C TRP A 179 27.15 9.38 -9.10
N ASP A 180 26.62 9.00 -10.27
CA ASP A 180 27.41 8.79 -11.48
C ASP A 180 28.10 10.10 -11.93
N PHE A 181 27.38 11.22 -11.90
CA PHE A 181 27.94 12.54 -12.23
C PHE A 181 29.07 12.96 -11.30
N ARG A 182 28.97 12.66 -10.01
CA ARG A 182 29.98 13.05 -9.00
C ARG A 182 31.18 12.11 -8.96
N ALA A 183 30.98 10.83 -9.28
CA ALA A 183 32.00 9.79 -9.14
C ALA A 183 31.99 8.79 -10.29
N PRO A 184 32.35 9.22 -11.52
CA PRO A 184 32.34 8.35 -12.68
C PRO A 184 33.48 7.33 -12.59
N SER A 185 33.19 6.13 -12.08
CA SER A 185 34.11 5.00 -12.14
C SER A 185 33.35 3.67 -12.12
N HIS A 186 33.81 2.70 -12.91
CA HIS A 186 33.21 1.36 -12.99
C HIS A 186 33.17 0.61 -11.65
N SER A 187 33.99 0.98 -10.66
CA SER A 187 33.95 0.44 -9.30
C SER A 187 32.87 1.10 -8.43
N SER A 188 32.54 2.39 -8.65
CA SER A 188 31.49 3.11 -7.91
C SER A 188 30.11 2.44 -8.04
N ALA A 189 29.81 1.89 -9.22
CA ALA A 189 28.52 1.22 -9.47
C ALA A 189 28.29 0.01 -8.54
N VAL A 190 29.36 -0.74 -8.20
CA VAL A 190 29.27 -1.86 -7.27
C VAL A 190 29.04 -1.37 -5.83
N TYR A 191 29.66 -0.26 -5.44
CA TYR A 191 29.40 0.37 -4.13
C TYR A 191 27.97 0.89 -4.02
N ASN A 192 27.42 1.49 -5.08
CA ASN A 192 26.06 2.00 -5.11
C ASN A 192 25.03 0.87 -4.90
N GLY A 193 25.19 -0.26 -5.61
CA GLY A 193 24.34 -1.43 -5.43
C GLY A 193 24.44 -2.05 -4.03
N ALA A 194 25.65 -2.08 -3.45
CA ALA A 194 25.84 -2.55 -2.08
C ALA A 194 25.18 -1.62 -1.05
N VAL A 195 25.28 -0.30 -1.25
CA VAL A 195 24.65 0.70 -0.37
C VAL A 195 23.13 0.60 -0.45
N GLU A 196 22.56 0.46 -1.64
CA GLU A 196 21.12 0.29 -1.83
C GLU A 196 20.62 -1.01 -1.17
N ALA A 197 21.37 -2.11 -1.28
CA ALA A 197 21.04 -3.36 -0.60
C ALA A 197 21.08 -3.23 0.93
N ILE A 198 22.10 -2.55 1.49
CA ILE A 198 22.22 -2.30 2.93
C ILE A 198 21.07 -1.42 3.41
N ALA A 199 20.78 -0.32 2.71
CA ALA A 199 19.68 0.58 3.02
C ALA A 199 18.35 -0.17 3.01
N THR A 200 18.05 -0.91 1.93
CA THR A 200 16.81 -1.70 1.80
C THR A 200 16.67 -2.74 2.91
N PHE A 201 17.77 -3.43 3.26
CA PHE A 201 17.78 -4.40 4.34
C PHE A 201 17.52 -3.74 5.71
N LEU A 202 18.17 -2.61 6.00
CA LEU A 202 17.93 -1.83 7.24
C LEU A 202 16.49 -1.33 7.31
N SER A 203 15.92 -0.86 6.20
CA SER A 203 14.50 -0.49 6.11
C SER A 203 13.59 -1.69 6.38
N SER A 204 13.98 -2.90 5.98
CA SER A 204 13.21 -4.13 6.24
C SER A 204 13.18 -4.48 7.73
N VAL A 205 14.33 -4.36 8.40
CA VAL A 205 14.47 -4.60 9.84
C VAL A 205 13.70 -3.54 10.60
N THR A 206 13.87 -2.27 10.25
CA THR A 206 13.16 -1.15 10.88
C THR A 206 11.66 -1.31 10.72
N SER A 207 11.18 -1.63 9.52
CA SER A 207 9.77 -1.93 9.25
C SER A 207 9.26 -3.04 10.14
N PHE A 208 10.01 -4.13 10.31
CA PHE A 208 9.64 -5.25 11.20
C PHE A 208 9.58 -4.83 12.67
N MET A 209 10.54 -4.04 13.15
CA MET A 209 10.58 -3.59 14.54
C MET A 209 9.37 -2.72 14.89
N VAL A 210 8.87 -1.91 13.94
CA VAL A 210 7.66 -1.11 14.12
C VAL A 210 6.44 -1.96 14.49
N ALA A 211 6.37 -3.27 14.14
CA ALA A 211 5.28 -4.16 14.59
C ALA A 211 5.18 -4.29 16.12
N TYR A 212 6.29 -4.08 16.83
CA TYR A 212 6.40 -4.30 18.27
C TYR A 212 6.47 -2.99 19.08
N VAL A 213 6.61 -1.85 18.40
CA VAL A 213 6.62 -0.52 19.02
C VAL A 213 5.20 -0.16 19.48
N LYS A 214 5.02 0.00 20.79
CA LYS A 214 3.76 0.45 21.38
C LYS A 214 3.76 1.97 21.50
N VAL A 215 3.31 2.66 20.45
CA VAL A 215 3.17 4.12 20.40
C VAL A 215 1.73 4.47 20.04
N ASN A 216 1.21 5.55 20.62
CA ASN A 216 -0.08 6.09 20.21
C ASN A 216 0.08 6.88 18.91
N TRP A 217 -0.07 6.20 17.77
CA TRP A 217 0.12 6.77 16.43
C TRP A 217 -0.89 7.87 16.09
N ASP A 218 -2.04 7.93 16.75
CA ASP A 218 -2.99 9.04 16.58
C ASP A 218 -2.45 10.35 17.15
N LEU A 219 -1.59 10.29 18.18
CA LEU A 219 -1.00 11.46 18.82
C LEU A 219 0.39 11.79 18.26
N PHE A 220 1.23 10.76 18.07
CA PHE A 220 2.63 10.93 17.68
C PHE A 220 2.87 10.74 16.19
N GLY A 221 1.91 10.23 15.42
CA GLY A 221 2.09 9.93 14.00
C GLY A 221 2.42 11.17 13.17
N GLU A 222 1.67 12.27 13.36
CA GLU A 222 1.92 13.52 12.62
C GLU A 222 3.27 14.14 13.01
N LEU A 223 3.63 14.10 14.30
CA LEU A 223 4.93 14.59 14.77
C LEU A 223 6.08 13.75 14.20
N ALA A 224 5.97 12.42 14.24
CA ALA A 224 6.97 11.52 13.68
C ALA A 224 7.14 11.77 12.18
N LEU A 225 6.04 11.87 11.43
CA LEU A 225 6.08 12.21 9.99
C LEU A 225 6.77 13.55 9.73
N GLY A 226 6.48 14.57 10.53
CA GLY A 226 7.13 15.88 10.40
C GLY A 226 8.63 15.83 10.67
N ILE A 227 9.06 15.11 11.71
CA ILE A 227 10.48 14.95 12.05
C ILE A 227 11.21 14.19 10.95
N PHE A 228 10.71 13.02 10.54
CA PHE A 228 11.36 12.21 9.50
C PHE A 228 11.40 12.96 8.16
N SER A 229 10.30 13.61 7.74
CA SER A 229 10.30 14.41 6.51
C SER A 229 11.31 15.57 6.55
N THR A 230 11.52 16.19 7.71
CA THR A 230 12.50 17.28 7.88
C THR A 230 13.93 16.75 7.81
N ILE A 231 14.18 15.59 8.42
CA ILE A 231 15.48 14.90 8.34
C ILE A 231 15.75 14.52 6.88
N ASP A 232 14.79 13.92 6.18
CA ASP A 232 14.94 13.51 4.78
C ASP A 232 15.20 14.70 3.86
N ALA A 233 14.42 15.78 4.01
CA ALA A 233 14.61 17.01 3.24
C ALA A 233 15.98 17.65 3.52
N GLY A 234 16.40 17.72 4.79
CA GLY A 234 17.71 18.25 5.18
C GLY A 234 18.87 17.41 4.63
N SER A 235 18.75 16.09 4.71
CA SER A 235 19.66 15.10 4.16
C SER A 235 19.84 15.27 2.64
N LEU A 236 18.74 15.33 1.89
CA LEU A 236 18.77 15.54 0.44
C LEU A 236 19.35 16.92 0.07
N PHE A 237 19.06 17.95 0.85
CA PHE A 237 19.64 19.28 0.64
C PHE A 237 21.16 19.27 0.89
N LEU A 238 21.65 18.60 1.94
CA LEU A 238 23.07 18.47 2.24
C LEU A 238 23.83 17.67 1.17
N MET A 239 23.18 16.67 0.56
CA MET A 239 23.76 15.95 -0.58
C MET A 239 24.14 16.89 -1.72
N HIS A 240 23.35 17.92 -2.00
CA HIS A 240 23.67 18.88 -3.08
C HIS A 240 25.04 19.54 -2.90
N PHE A 241 25.38 19.93 -1.66
CA PHE A 241 26.61 20.67 -1.34
C PHE A 241 27.82 19.77 -1.08
N THR A 242 27.59 18.49 -0.80
CA THR A 242 28.66 17.54 -0.51
C THR A 242 29.38 17.11 -1.80
N THR A 243 30.71 17.04 -1.73
CA THR A 243 31.55 16.43 -2.77
C THR A 243 32.12 15.07 -2.35
N ASN A 244 31.91 14.67 -1.10
CA ASN A 244 32.41 13.42 -0.56
C ASN A 244 31.41 12.27 -0.78
N ILE A 245 31.82 11.27 -1.55
CA ILE A 245 30.99 10.12 -1.93
C ILE A 245 30.57 9.31 -0.69
N CYS A 246 31.47 9.08 0.27
CA CYS A 246 31.14 8.32 1.49
C CYS A 246 30.05 9.00 2.31
N TYR A 247 30.04 10.33 2.34
CA TYR A 247 29.01 11.10 3.03
C TYR A 247 27.66 11.02 2.31
N MET A 248 27.66 11.06 0.97
CA MET A 248 26.44 10.82 0.18
C MET A 248 25.87 9.42 0.37
N LEU A 249 26.72 8.40 0.39
CA LEU A 249 26.31 7.02 0.63
C LEU A 249 25.73 6.84 2.04
N LEU A 250 26.36 7.44 3.05
CA LEU A 250 25.87 7.39 4.43
C LEU A 250 24.52 8.11 4.58
N ILE A 251 24.34 9.27 3.95
CA ILE A 251 23.04 9.94 3.94
C ILE A 251 21.98 9.03 3.32
N THR A 252 22.29 8.37 2.20
CA THR A 252 21.34 7.48 1.50
C THR A 252 20.95 6.25 2.32
N ILE A 253 21.82 5.76 3.20
CA ILE A 253 21.48 4.68 4.14
C ILE A 253 20.53 5.19 5.23
N ALA A 254 20.62 6.47 5.57
CA ALA A 254 19.85 7.11 6.65
C ALA A 254 18.51 7.70 6.20
N THR A 255 18.28 7.84 4.88
CA THR A 255 17.03 8.32 4.27
C THR A 255 16.22 7.15 3.75
#